data_AF-A0A346PHX6-F1
#
_entry.id   AF-A0A346PHX6-F1
#
_cell.length_a   1.000
_cell.length_b   1.000
_cell.length_c   1.000
_cell.angle_alpha   90.00
_cell.angle_beta   90.00
_cell.angle_gamma   90.00
#
_symmetry.space_group_name_H-M   'P 1'
#
loop_
_entity.id
_entity.type
_entity.pdbx_description
1 polymer ?
#
loop_
_entity_poly.entity_id
_entity_poly.type
_entity_poly.pdbx_seq_one_letter_code
_entity_poly.pdbx_strand_id
1 'polypeptide(L)'
;MFAGLYLSAIVLFLPSFDQLAAAGSMAERAELLGTEINTVGQFALSFVVLFAAIDATFRALGFPPGSNGTSGADGPTCPQCGKELDEDLAFCHWCTTRLEPPEGDDVDEEPAHT
;
A
#
# COMPACT_ATOMS: atom_id res chain seq x y z
N MET A 1 5.39 9.66 4.75
CA MET A 1 4.05 9.92 5.31
C MET A 1 3.31 8.63 5.67
N PHE A 2 3.05 7.71 4.73
CA PHE A 2 2.34 6.45 5.03
C PHE A 2 3.08 5.50 5.99
N ALA A 3 4.41 5.37 5.88
CA ALA A 3 5.19 4.57 6.84
C ALA A 3 5.09 5.11 8.28
N GLY A 4 5.01 6.43 8.47
CA GLY A 4 4.81 7.05 9.78
C GLY A 4 3.41 6.80 10.34
N LEU A 5 2.38 6.90 9.50
CA LEU A 5 1.00 6.54 9.88
C LEU A 5 0.88 5.04 10.23
N TYR A 6 1.52 4.18 9.45
CA TYR A 6 1.55 2.73 9.69
C TYR A 6 2.25 2.40 11.01
N LEU A 7 3.43 2.96 11.25
CA LEU A 7 4.16 2.75 12.50
C LEU A 7 3.41 3.35 13.71
N SER A 8 2.78 4.51 13.56
CA SER A 8 1.92 5.07 14.62
C SER A 8 0.69 4.21 14.90
N ALA A 9 0.06 3.64 13.87
CA ALA A 9 -1.08 2.74 14.06
C ALA A 9 -0.66 1.47 14.81
N ILE A 10 0.49 0.89 14.45
CA ILE A 10 1.08 -0.26 15.16
C ILE A 10 1.30 0.07 16.64
N VAL A 11 1.92 1.21 16.94
CA VAL A 11 2.25 1.61 18.32
C VAL A 11 1.00 1.94 19.15
N LEU A 12 -0.04 2.51 18.54
CA LEU A 12 -1.26 2.93 19.24
C LEU A 12 -2.29 1.81 19.42
N PHE A 13 -2.35 0.83 18.51
CA PHE A 13 -3.39 -0.21 18.52
C PHE A 13 -2.92 -1.59 18.95
N LEU A 14 -1.63 -1.90 18.85
CA LEU A 14 -1.19 -3.21 19.33
C LEU A 14 -1.21 -3.22 20.86
N PRO A 15 -1.85 -4.22 21.48
CA PRO A 15 -1.73 -4.42 22.91
C PRO A 15 -0.26 -4.63 23.27
N SER A 16 0.16 -4.18 24.45
CA SER A 16 1.55 -4.32 24.86
C SER A 16 1.99 -5.78 24.83
N PHE A 17 3.25 -6.03 24.46
CA PHE A 17 3.79 -7.38 24.30
C PHE A 17 3.60 -8.26 25.56
N ASP A 18 3.60 -7.65 26.75
CA ASP A 18 3.30 -8.32 28.02
C ASP A 18 1.89 -8.94 28.08
N GLN A 19 0.88 -8.29 27.51
CA GLN A 19 -0.51 -8.77 27.49
C GLN A 19 -0.68 -9.93 26.50
N LEU A 20 0.02 -9.86 25.36
CA LEU A 20 0.05 -10.91 24.33
C LEU A 20 0.79 -12.18 24.78
N ALA A 21 1.74 -12.04 25.70
CA ALA A 21 2.52 -13.13 26.29
C ALA A 21 1.81 -13.78 27.50
N ALA A 22 0.99 -13.01 28.23
CA ALA A 22 0.18 -13.52 29.33
C ALA A 22 -1.06 -14.30 28.86
N ALA A 23 -1.55 -14.05 27.65
CA ALA A 23 -2.67 -14.79 27.06
C ALA A 23 -2.26 -16.24 26.75
N GLY A 24 -2.77 -17.19 27.53
CA GLY A 24 -2.42 -18.61 27.41
C GLY A 24 -3.11 -19.33 26.26
N SER A 25 -4.14 -18.72 25.65
CA SER A 25 -4.94 -19.32 24.59
C SER A 25 -5.25 -18.36 23.44
N MET A 26 -5.50 -18.91 22.25
CA MET A 26 -5.90 -18.12 21.07
C MET A 26 -7.25 -17.40 21.28
N ALA A 27 -8.14 -17.95 22.12
CA ALA A 27 -9.43 -17.35 22.44
C ALA A 27 -9.28 -16.07 23.29
N GLU A 28 -8.43 -16.08 24.32
CA GLU A 28 -8.09 -14.88 25.11
C GLU A 28 -7.48 -13.77 24.26
N ARG A 29 -6.64 -14.14 23.28
CA ARG A 29 -6.06 -13.17 22.34
C ARG A 29 -7.12 -12.54 21.44
N ALA A 30 -8.09 -13.33 20.95
CA ALA A 30 -9.19 -12.83 20.15
C ALA A 30 -10.12 -11.91 20.95
N GLU A 31 -10.32 -12.20 22.23
CA GLU A 31 -11.11 -11.38 23.14
C GLU A 31 -10.41 -10.05 23.49
N LEU A 32 -9.09 -10.06 23.71
CA LEU A 32 -8.28 -8.84 23.86
C LEU A 32 -8.27 -7.96 22.59
N LEU A 33 -8.30 -8.58 21.41
CA LEU A 33 -8.45 -7.88 20.13
C LEU A 33 -9.89 -7.41 19.88
N GLY A 34 -10.87 -8.05 20.51
CA GLY A 34 -12.30 -7.75 20.40
C GLY A 34 -12.82 -6.77 21.46
N THR A 35 -12.06 -6.53 22.54
CA THR A 35 -12.39 -5.51 23.53
C THR A 35 -12.44 -4.13 22.89
N GLU A 36 -13.43 -3.36 23.31
CA GLU A 36 -13.83 -2.08 22.72
C GLU A 36 -12.62 -1.22 22.34
N ILE A 37 -12.53 -0.95 21.03
CA ILE A 37 -11.56 0.00 20.51
C ILE A 37 -11.83 1.32 21.22
N ASN A 38 -10.83 1.85 21.95
CA ASN A 38 -10.99 3.12 22.63
C ASN A 38 -11.38 4.23 21.63
N THR A 39 -11.98 5.33 22.11
CA THR A 39 -12.49 6.39 21.21
C THR A 39 -11.39 6.91 20.26
N VAL A 40 -10.14 7.02 20.74
CA VAL A 40 -8.97 7.41 19.94
C VAL A 40 -8.71 6.43 18.80
N GLY A 41 -8.78 5.13 19.07
CA GLY A 41 -8.62 4.09 18.07
C GLY A 41 -9.80 4.07 17.10
N GLN A 42 -11.02 4.27 17.57
CA GLN A 42 -12.16 4.39 16.65
C GLN A 42 -11.97 5.58 15.68
N PHE A 43 -11.46 6.71 16.16
CA PHE A 43 -11.10 7.85 15.31
C PHE A 43 -9.98 7.51 14.32
N ALA A 44 -8.90 6.88 14.78
CA ALA A 44 -7.77 6.54 13.92
C ALA A 44 -8.14 5.50 12.83
N LEU A 45 -8.93 4.48 13.16
CA LEU A 45 -9.44 3.53 12.17
C LEU A 45 -10.39 4.21 11.18
N SER A 46 -11.30 5.06 11.67
CA SER A 46 -12.19 5.83 10.80
C SER A 46 -11.40 6.71 9.83
N PHE A 47 -10.31 7.32 10.30
CA PHE A 47 -9.41 8.11 9.46
C PHE A 47 -8.73 7.25 8.40
N VAL A 48 -8.15 6.11 8.78
CA VAL A 48 -7.49 5.19 7.82
C VAL A 48 -8.49 4.68 6.77
N VAL A 49 -9.68 4.26 7.19
CA VAL A 49 -10.74 3.79 6.28
C VAL A 49 -11.19 4.89 5.33
N LEU A 50 -11.37 6.11 5.85
CA LEU A 50 -11.74 7.27 5.02
C LEU A 50 -10.70 7.54 3.94
N PHE A 51 -9.40 7.58 4.30
CA PHE A 51 -8.33 7.82 3.33
C PHE A 51 -8.20 6.69 2.31
N ALA A 52 -8.36 5.43 2.73
CA ALA A 52 -8.38 4.29 1.82
C ALA A 52 -9.57 4.38 0.84
N ALA A 53 -10.75 4.77 1.30
CA ALA A 53 -11.94 4.97 0.46
C ALA A 53 -11.77 6.14 -0.52
N ILE A 54 -11.17 7.25 -0.08
CA ILE A 54 -10.85 8.39 -0.95
C ILE A 54 -9.85 7.98 -2.04
N ASP A 55 -8.76 7.27 -1.69
CA ASP A 55 -7.78 6.78 -2.66
C ASP A 55 -8.46 5.86 -3.70
N ALA A 56 -9.22 4.87 -3.24
CA ALA A 56 -9.95 3.95 -4.12
C ALA A 56 -10.93 4.70 -5.04
N THR A 57 -11.62 5.73 -4.53
CA THR A 57 -12.56 6.54 -5.31
C THR A 57 -11.85 7.35 -6.39
N PHE A 58 -10.71 7.97 -6.09
CA PHE A 58 -9.93 8.68 -7.12
C PHE A 58 -9.42 7.75 -8.21
N ARG A 59 -8.99 6.53 -7.86
CA ARG A 59 -8.62 5.50 -8.84
C ARG A 59 -9.81 5.10 -9.70
N ALA A 60 -10.97 4.86 -9.09
CA ALA A 60 -12.19 4.47 -9.80
C ALA A 60 -12.69 5.57 -10.76
N LEU A 61 -12.49 6.83 -10.40
CA LEU A 61 -12.90 7.98 -11.23
C LEU A 61 -11.81 8.44 -12.21
N GLY A 62 -10.64 7.79 -12.23
CA GLY A 62 -9.58 8.07 -13.21
C GLY A 62 -8.91 9.43 -13.04
N PHE A 63 -8.82 9.97 -11.81
CA PHE A 63 -8.09 11.21 -11.54
C PHE A 63 -6.62 10.89 -11.21
N PRO A 64 -5.66 11.08 -12.14
CA PRO A 64 -4.24 10.93 -11.83
C PRO A 64 -3.79 12.06 -10.91
N PRO A 65 -3.24 11.78 -9.71
CA PRO A 65 -2.72 12.83 -8.85
C PRO A 65 -1.28 13.14 -9.25
N GLY A 66 -1.05 14.21 -10.04
CA GLY A 66 0.31 14.75 -10.17
C GLY A 66 0.79 15.26 -11.53
N SER A 67 0.00 16.06 -12.26
CA SER A 67 0.56 16.90 -13.33
C SER A 67 1.36 18.11 -12.83
N ASN A 68 1.67 18.19 -11.53
CA ASN A 68 2.55 19.22 -10.98
C ASN A 68 4.00 18.87 -11.36
N GLY A 69 4.38 19.30 -12.56
CA GLY A 69 5.68 19.08 -13.18
C GLY A 69 6.85 19.50 -12.29
N THR A 70 7.43 18.52 -11.60
CA THR A 70 8.84 18.55 -11.23
C THR A 70 9.60 17.80 -12.31
N SER A 71 10.02 18.55 -13.33
CA SER A 71 10.90 18.11 -14.40
C SER A 71 12.32 17.89 -13.86
N GLY A 72 12.49 16.84 -13.05
CA GLY A 72 13.77 16.54 -12.41
C GLY A 72 14.05 15.07 -12.09
N ALA A 73 13.14 14.15 -12.44
CA ALA A 73 13.41 12.72 -12.46
C ALA A 73 13.17 12.25 -13.90
N ASP A 74 14.24 11.84 -14.59
CA ASP A 74 14.23 11.39 -15.99
C ASP A 74 13.58 9.99 -16.11
N GLY A 75 12.33 9.84 -15.71
CA GLY A 75 11.60 8.57 -15.74
C GLY A 75 10.09 8.76 -15.91
N PRO A 76 9.38 7.76 -16.44
CA PRO A 76 7.93 7.83 -16.59
C PRO A 76 7.24 7.91 -15.23
N THR A 77 6.00 8.38 -15.25
CA THR A 77 5.14 8.38 -14.07
C THR A 77 4.02 7.38 -14.26
N CYS A 78 3.58 6.76 -13.16
CA CYS A 78 2.49 5.80 -13.19
C CYS A 78 1.19 6.51 -13.63
N PRO A 79 0.51 6.06 -14.70
CA PRO A 79 -0.72 6.70 -15.19
C PRO A 79 -1.88 6.58 -14.20
N GLN A 80 -1.76 5.66 -13.23
CA GLN A 80 -2.79 5.38 -12.24
C GLN A 80 -2.65 6.25 -10.98
N CYS A 81 -1.41 6.47 -10.48
CA CYS A 81 -1.17 7.17 -9.22
C CYS A 81 -0.24 8.39 -9.31
N GLY A 82 0.25 8.73 -10.50
CA GLY A 82 1.05 9.93 -10.78
C GLY A 82 2.41 10.00 -10.08
N LYS A 83 2.87 8.90 -9.46
CA LYS A 83 4.20 8.81 -8.85
C LYS A 83 5.24 8.33 -9.85
N GLU A 84 6.51 8.56 -9.53
CA GLU A 84 7.65 8.05 -10.27
C GLU A 84 7.55 6.52 -10.43
N LEU A 85 7.75 6.07 -11.65
CA LEU A 85 7.62 4.68 -12.04
C LEU A 85 8.99 4.10 -12.38
N ASP A 86 9.25 2.91 -11.84
CA ASP A 86 10.37 2.06 -12.24
C ASP A 86 9.94 1.24 -13.47
N GLU A 87 10.63 1.42 -14.60
CA GLU A 87 10.31 0.80 -15.89
C GLU A 87 10.60 -0.71 -15.92
N ASP A 88 11.45 -1.21 -15.02
CA ASP A 88 11.79 -2.63 -14.94
C ASP A 88 10.68 -3.47 -14.30
N LEU A 89 9.67 -2.83 -13.71
CA LEU A 89 8.56 -3.48 -13.03
C LEU A 89 7.29 -3.49 -13.89
N ALA A 90 6.74 -4.68 -14.15
CA ALA A 90 5.41 -4.84 -14.74
C ALA A 90 4.23 -4.37 -13.83
N PHE A 91 4.55 -3.71 -12.72
CA PHE A 91 3.59 -3.15 -11.78
C PHE A 91 4.16 -1.90 -11.12
N CYS A 92 3.29 -0.97 -10.74
CA CYS A 92 3.72 0.21 -9.99
C CYS A 92 4.01 -0.16 -8.53
N HIS A 93 5.23 0.05 -8.05
CA HIS A 93 5.62 -0.22 -6.67
C HIS A 93 4.87 0.65 -5.63
N TRP A 94 4.24 1.76 -6.04
CA TRP A 94 3.49 2.63 -5.13
C TRP A 94 2.04 2.22 -4.93
N CYS A 95 1.32 1.96 -6.02
CA CYS A 95 -0.12 1.72 -5.99
C CYS A 95 -0.49 0.28 -6.34
N THR A 96 0.51 -0.55 -6.66
CA THR A 96 0.41 -1.96 -7.07
C THR A 96 -0.50 -2.20 -8.27
N THR A 97 -0.77 -1.16 -9.08
CA THR A 97 -1.46 -1.35 -10.36
C THR A 97 -0.56 -2.17 -11.27
N ARG A 98 -1.14 -3.11 -12.01
CA ARG A 98 -0.42 -3.73 -13.13
C ARG A 98 -0.24 -2.69 -14.22
N LEU A 99 0.90 -2.76 -14.88
CA LEU A 99 1.27 -1.91 -16.00
C LEU A 99 1.37 -2.82 -17.22
N GLU A 100 0.93 -2.32 -18.35
CA GLU A 100 1.19 -3.03 -19.60
C GLU A 100 2.70 -2.96 -19.83
N PRO A 101 3.40 -4.09 -19.99
CA PRO A 101 4.82 -4.06 -20.35
C PRO A 101 4.96 -3.31 -21.67
N PRO A 102 6.05 -2.53 -21.86
CA PRO A 102 6.31 -1.94 -23.16
C PRO A 102 6.33 -3.06 -24.20
N GLU A 103 5.47 -2.97 -25.21
CA GLU A 103 5.50 -3.87 -26.37
C GLU A 103 6.86 -3.71 -27.06
N GLY A 104 7.81 -4.59 -26.76
CA GLY A 104 9.15 -4.54 -27.34
C GLY A 104 10.18 -5.20 -26.45
N ASP A 105 10.25 -6.53 -26.54
CA ASP A 105 11.51 -7.28 -26.69
C ASP A 105 11.18 -8.78 -26.74
N ASP A 106 10.48 -9.16 -27.81
CA ASP A 106 10.64 -10.48 -28.42
C ASP A 106 12.04 -10.56 -29.02
N VAL A 107 13.04 -10.70 -28.15
CA VAL A 107 14.34 -11.23 -28.56
C VAL A 107 14.19 -12.75 -28.63
N ASP A 108 13.65 -13.20 -29.76
CA ASP A 108 13.92 -14.54 -30.27
C ASP A 108 15.45 -14.71 -30.37
N GLU A 109 16.07 -15.34 -29.37
CA GLU A 109 17.40 -15.92 -29.51
C GLU A 109 17.34 -17.42 -29.22
N GLU A 110 16.92 -18.16 -30.26
CA GLU A 110 17.10 -19.61 -30.40
C GLU A 110 18.61 -19.93 -30.58
N PRO A 111 19.14 -20.98 -29.95
CA PRO A 111 19.40 -22.18 -30.76
C PRO A 111 19.09 -23.50 -30.06
N ALA A 112 18.57 -24.42 -30.88
CA ALA A 112 18.45 -25.84 -30.61
C ALA A 112 19.76 -26.45 -30.06
N HIS A 113 19.67 -27.08 -28.89
CA HIS A 113 20.67 -28.03 -28.43
C HIS A 113 20.21 -29.44 -28.80
N THR A 114 20.93 -30.03 -29.77
CA THR A 114 21.01 -31.47 -29.99
C THR A 114 22.13 -32.05 -29.14
#